data_AF-A0A3L7XJY7-F1
#
_entry.id   AF-A0A3L7XJY7-F1
#
_cell.length_a   1.000
_cell.length_b   1.000
_cell.length_c   1.000
_cell.angle_alpha   90.00
_cell.angle_beta   90.00
_cell.angle_gamma   90.00
#
_symmetry.space_group_name_H-M   'P 1'
#
loop_
_entity.id
_entity.type
_entity.pdbx_description
1 polymer ?
#
loop_
_entity_poly.entity_id
_entity_poly.type
_entity_poly.pdbx_seq_one_letter_code
_entity_poly.pdbx_strand_id
1 'polypeptide(L)'
;MLLTLDIGNTNITAGVYTGAEPGARWRVATARERTADEYGLQLVGFLQHAGHTPQHITGVALASVVPPLTGTFLRACQHYLHCTPLVVDAGVRTGVRVRYDDPRQVGADRVVDAAAVQALYGGPACVVDFGTATTFDAI
;
A
#
# COMPACT_ATOMS: atom_id res chain seq x y z
N MET A 1 12.14 7.63 6.77
CA MET A 1 11.32 6.41 6.97
C MET A 1 10.37 6.24 5.79
N LEU A 2 9.99 5.01 5.48
CA LEU A 2 9.02 4.73 4.41
C LEU A 2 7.64 4.46 5.03
N LEU A 3 6.61 5.17 4.59
CA LEU A 3 5.21 4.84 4.90
C LEU A 3 4.66 3.97 3.77
N THR A 4 4.13 2.80 4.09
CA THR A 4 3.46 1.90 3.15
C THR A 4 1.96 1.93 3.41
N LEU A 5 1.17 2.06 2.36
CA LEU A 5 -0.28 2.09 2.39
C LEU A 5 -0.84 0.98 1.50
N ASP A 6 -1.69 0.15 2.06
CA ASP A 6 -2.47 -0.85 1.35
C ASP A 6 -3.96 -0.53 1.53
N ILE A 7 -4.62 -0.15 0.43
CA ILE A 7 -6.00 0.33 0.41
C ILE A 7 -6.87 -0.75 -0.24
N GLY A 8 -7.40 -1.62 0.61
CA GLY A 8 -8.36 -2.66 0.24
C GLY A 8 -9.80 -2.18 0.25
N ASN A 9 -10.73 -3.04 -0.16
CA ASN A 9 -12.16 -2.73 -0.17
C ASN A 9 -12.76 -2.60 1.25
N THR A 10 -12.30 -3.43 2.18
CA THR A 10 -12.84 -3.49 3.55
C THR A 10 -11.94 -2.74 4.53
N ASN A 11 -10.63 -2.84 4.37
CA ASN A 11 -9.66 -2.28 5.31
C ASN A 11 -8.54 -1.53 4.57
N ILE A 12 -8.03 -0.50 5.24
CA ILE A 12 -6.81 0.20 4.87
C ILE A 12 -5.75 -0.16 5.91
N THR A 13 -4.60 -0.63 5.45
CA THR A 13 -3.44 -0.92 6.29
C THR A 13 -2.36 0.13 6.04
N ALA A 14 -1.89 0.77 7.11
CA ALA A 14 -0.74 1.67 7.08
C ALA A 14 0.40 1.06 7.89
N GLY A 15 1.64 1.19 7.43
CA GLY A 15 2.81 0.71 8.16
C GLY A 15 4.02 1.60 7.90
N VAL A 16 4.89 1.76 8.88
CA VAL A 16 6.15 2.49 8.73
C VAL A 16 7.34 1.53 8.74
N TYR A 17 8.34 1.82 7.93
CA TYR A 17 9.61 1.11 7.86
C TYR A 17 10.79 2.04 8.11
N THR A 18 11.77 1.55 8.87
CA THR A 18 13.07 2.19 9.05
C THR A 18 14.14 1.33 8.39
N GLY A 19 14.52 1.70 7.17
CA GLY A 19 15.31 0.81 6.32
C GLY A 19 14.49 -0.43 5.95
N ALA A 20 15.02 -1.62 6.23
CA ALA A 20 14.33 -2.89 6.03
C ALA A 20 13.48 -3.33 7.24
N GLU A 21 13.61 -2.63 8.38
CA GLU A 21 12.95 -3.03 9.62
C GLU A 21 11.50 -2.52 9.68
N PRO A 22 10.51 -3.42 9.86
CA PRO A 22 9.12 -3.03 10.04
C PRO A 22 8.91 -2.36 11.40
N GLY A 23 8.18 -1.25 11.41
CA GLY A 23 7.80 -0.51 12.61
C GLY A 23 6.30 -0.62 12.91
N ALA A 24 5.73 0.48 13.40
CA ALA A 24 4.31 0.54 13.76
C ALA A 24 3.39 0.29 12.55
N ARG A 25 2.25 -0.37 12.83
CA ARG A 25 1.24 -0.76 11.85
C ARG A 25 -0.15 -0.43 12.37
N TRP A 26 -0.99 0.09 11.49
CA TRP A 26 -2.38 0.41 11.77
C TRP A 26 -3.29 -0.22 10.73
N ARG A 27 -4.50 -0.55 11.15
CA ARG A 27 -5.56 -1.05 10.29
C ARG A 27 -6.85 -0.33 10.63
N VAL A 28 -7.51 0.22 9.62
CA VAL A 28 -8.80 0.92 9.76
C VAL A 28 -9.77 0.49 8.70
N ALA A 29 -11.06 0.63 8.97
CA ALA A 29 -12.09 0.38 7.98
C ALA A 29 -11.94 1.35 6.79
N THR A 30 -12.25 0.84 5.59
CA THR A 30 -12.28 1.65 4.37
C THR A 30 -13.56 2.48 4.35
N ALA A 31 -13.42 3.80 4.23
CA ALA A 31 -14.53 4.76 4.22
C ALA A 31 -14.41 5.63 2.97
N ARG A 32 -15.15 5.29 1.92
CA ARG A 32 -14.98 5.86 0.57
C ARG A 32 -15.40 7.33 0.49
N GLU A 33 -16.26 7.74 1.42
CA GLU A 33 -16.80 9.07 1.59
C GLU A 33 -15.85 10.03 2.30
N ARG A 34 -14.78 9.53 2.94
CA ARG A 34 -13.82 10.38 3.64
C ARG A 34 -12.98 11.21 2.66
N THR A 35 -12.76 12.44 3.06
CA THR A 35 -11.98 13.45 2.35
C THR A 35 -10.48 13.25 2.53
N ALA A 36 -9.69 13.99 1.73
CA ALA A 36 -8.24 13.98 1.85
C ALA A 36 -7.77 14.53 3.20
N ASP A 37 -8.49 15.49 3.77
CA ASP A 37 -8.14 16.12 5.04
C ASP A 37 -8.40 15.17 6.22
N GLU A 38 -9.52 14.44 6.20
CA GLU A 38 -9.81 13.41 7.20
C GLU A 38 -8.74 12.31 7.22
N TYR A 39 -8.37 11.81 6.03
CA TYR A 39 -7.30 10.82 5.93
C TYR A 39 -5.92 11.41 6.25
N GLY A 40 -5.65 12.64 5.85
CA GLY A 40 -4.40 13.34 6.16
C GLY A 40 -4.18 13.51 7.66
N LEU A 41 -5.18 14.02 8.36
CA LEU A 41 -5.17 14.13 9.83
C LEU A 41 -5.05 12.76 10.50
N GLN A 42 -5.71 11.74 9.96
CA GLN A 42 -5.61 10.38 10.48
C GLN A 42 -4.19 9.81 10.33
N LEU A 43 -3.54 10.01 9.17
CA LEU A 43 -2.15 9.59 8.94
C LEU A 43 -1.18 10.32 9.88
N VAL A 44 -1.36 11.63 10.07
CA VAL A 44 -0.56 12.39 11.04
C VAL A 44 -0.76 11.85 12.46
N GLY A 45 -2.00 11.55 12.85
CA GLY A 45 -2.32 10.95 14.15
C GLY A 45 -1.65 9.59 14.36
N PHE A 46 -1.62 8.73 13.33
CA PHE A 46 -0.88 7.47 13.38
C PHE A 46 0.61 7.69 13.64
N LEU A 47 1.25 8.58 12.87
CA LEU A 47 2.67 8.87 13.04
C LEU A 47 2.96 9.41 14.45
N GLN A 48 2.16 10.37 14.93
CA GLN A 48 2.30 10.95 16.26
C GLN A 48 2.15 9.89 17.36
N HIS A 49 1.20 8.98 17.22
CA HIS A 49 1.01 7.87 18.17
C HIS A 49 2.24 6.94 18.24
N ALA A 50 2.96 6.76 17.12
CA ALA A 50 4.22 6.03 17.08
C ALA A 50 5.46 6.88 17.48
N GLY A 51 5.27 8.12 17.94
CA GLY A 51 6.39 9.00 18.30
C GLY A 51 7.12 9.59 17.10
N HIS A 52 6.47 9.66 15.94
CA HIS A 52 7.02 10.23 14.72
C HIS A 52 6.24 11.48 14.29
N THR A 53 6.89 12.32 13.49
CA THR A 53 6.26 13.46 12.84
C THR A 53 6.27 13.24 11.33
N PRO A 54 5.42 13.96 10.56
CA PRO A 54 5.42 13.88 9.09
C PRO A 54 6.81 14.09 8.46
N GLN A 55 7.67 14.92 9.07
CA GLN A 55 9.01 15.21 8.58
C GLN A 55 9.95 13.99 8.59
N HIS A 56 9.65 12.95 9.38
CA HIS A 56 10.42 11.70 9.35
C HIS A 56 10.08 10.80 8.15
N ILE A 57 8.97 11.08 7.45
CA ILE A 57 8.57 10.34 6.26
C ILE A 57 9.35 10.88 5.05
N THR A 58 10.19 10.03 4.49
CA THR A 58 11.05 10.34 3.33
C THR A 58 10.51 9.75 2.04
N GLY A 59 9.49 8.89 2.13
CA GLY A 59 8.85 8.25 1.00
C GLY A 59 7.51 7.64 1.42
N VAL A 60 6.59 7.55 0.46
CA VAL A 60 5.33 6.83 0.60
C VAL A 60 5.20 5.83 -0.55
N ALA A 61 4.84 4.58 -0.25
CA ALA A 61 4.44 3.59 -1.24
C ALA A 61 2.97 3.24 -1.02
N LEU A 62 2.18 3.20 -2.09
CA LEU A 62 0.73 3.02 -2.04
C LEU A 62 0.29 1.93 -3.01
N ALA A 63 -0.35 0.88 -2.52
CA ALA A 63 -1.10 -0.09 -3.29
C ALA A 63 -2.60 0.12 -3.03
N SER A 64 -3.43 0.09 -4.07
CA SER A 64 -4.87 0.31 -3.91
C SER A 64 -5.67 -0.46 -4.95
N VAL A 65 -6.73 -1.12 -4.47
CA VAL A 65 -7.79 -1.70 -5.30
C VAL A 65 -9.08 -0.89 -5.24
N VAL A 66 -9.03 0.33 -4.69
CA VAL A 66 -10.18 1.25 -4.52
C VAL A 66 -9.89 2.58 -5.23
N PRO A 67 -10.13 2.68 -6.56
CA PRO A 67 -9.76 3.84 -7.36
C PRO A 67 -10.24 5.21 -6.82
N PRO A 68 -11.47 5.34 -6.27
CA PRO A 68 -11.92 6.62 -5.69
C PRO A 68 -11.03 7.12 -4.55
N LEU A 69 -10.44 6.21 -3.76
CA LEU A 69 -9.59 6.56 -2.63
C LEU A 69 -8.14 6.81 -3.02
N THR A 70 -7.66 6.27 -4.14
CA THR A 70 -6.29 6.50 -4.62
C THR A 70 -6.00 7.99 -4.75
N GLY A 71 -6.86 8.75 -5.45
CA GLY A 71 -6.70 10.20 -5.59
C GLY A 71 -6.81 10.97 -4.27
N THR A 72 -7.63 10.49 -3.34
CA THR A 72 -7.79 11.06 -2.00
C THR A 72 -6.50 10.91 -1.18
N PHE A 73 -5.90 9.73 -1.17
CA PHE A 73 -4.64 9.48 -0.46
C PHE A 73 -3.44 10.18 -1.08
N LEU A 74 -3.41 10.32 -2.41
CA LEU A 74 -2.38 11.13 -3.08
C LEU A 74 -2.39 12.58 -2.57
N ARG A 75 -3.57 13.21 -2.50
CA ARG A 75 -3.72 14.56 -1.96
C ARG A 75 -3.38 14.64 -0.48
N ALA A 76 -3.83 13.67 0.31
CA ALA A 76 -3.53 13.60 1.75
C ALA A 76 -2.02 13.53 2.00
N CYS A 77 -1.30 12.65 1.29
CA CYS A 77 0.15 12.52 1.43
C CYS A 77 0.88 13.80 0.98
N GLN A 78 0.46 14.41 -0.13
CA GLN A 78 1.08 15.63 -0.61
C GLN A 78 0.88 16.81 0.34
N HIS A 79 -0.31 16.98 0.91
CA HIS A 79 -0.64 18.13 1.77
C HIS A 79 -0.09 17.98 3.19
N TYR A 80 -0.22 16.79 3.79
CA TYR A 80 0.08 16.57 5.21
C TYR A 80 1.45 15.93 5.47
N LEU A 81 1.96 15.17 4.50
CA LEU A 81 3.27 14.49 4.62
C LEU A 81 4.33 15.12 3.71
N HIS A 82 3.95 16.09 2.86
CA HIS A 82 4.83 16.72 1.87
C HIS A 82 5.57 15.72 0.98
N CYS A 83 4.93 14.59 0.71
CA CYS A 83 5.51 13.48 -0.03
C CYS A 83 4.56 13.02 -1.14
N THR A 84 5.10 12.84 -2.35
CA THR A 84 4.38 12.24 -3.48
C THR A 84 4.50 10.72 -3.40
N PRO A 85 3.40 9.97 -3.23
CA PRO A 85 3.47 8.52 -3.16
C PRO A 85 3.90 7.87 -4.47
N LEU A 86 4.71 6.82 -4.38
CA LEU A 86 4.84 5.82 -5.43
C LEU A 86 3.59 4.95 -5.42
N VAL A 87 2.74 5.08 -6.44
CA VAL A 87 1.58 4.21 -6.62
C VAL A 87 2.03 2.92 -7.29
N VAL A 88 1.80 1.78 -6.65
CA VAL A 88 2.08 0.47 -7.21
C VAL A 88 0.94 0.06 -8.12
N ASP A 89 1.26 -0.13 -9.40
CA ASP A 89 0.37 -0.65 -10.43
C ASP A 89 1.13 -1.62 -11.35
N ALA A 90 0.46 -2.15 -12.38
CA ALA A 90 1.05 -3.10 -13.32
C ALA A 90 2.19 -2.50 -14.20
N GLY A 91 2.34 -1.18 -14.24
CA GLY A 91 3.39 -0.47 -15.00
C GLY A 91 4.66 -0.21 -14.18
N VAL A 92 4.61 -0.32 -12.85
CA VAL A 92 5.78 -0.17 -11.99
C VAL A 92 6.71 -1.37 -12.14
N ARG A 93 8.02 -1.13 -12.16
CA ARG A 93 9.03 -2.18 -12.18
C ARG A 93 9.09 -2.90 -10.83
N THR A 94 8.23 -3.89 -10.64
CA THR A 94 8.14 -4.68 -9.40
C THR A 94 9.11 -5.86 -9.34
N GLY A 95 9.79 -6.16 -10.45
CA GLY A 95 10.67 -7.33 -10.58
C GLY A 95 9.94 -8.63 -10.93
N VAL A 96 8.60 -8.61 -10.97
CA VAL A 96 7.76 -9.75 -11.36
C VAL A 96 7.17 -9.51 -12.74
N ARG A 97 7.19 -10.55 -13.60
CA ARG A 97 6.55 -10.51 -14.92
C ARG A 97 5.15 -11.09 -14.85
N VAL A 98 4.14 -10.24 -14.94
CA VAL A 98 2.73 -10.64 -15.05
C VAL A 98 2.50 -11.31 -16.40
N ARG A 99 2.02 -12.57 -16.39
CA ARG A 99 1.75 -13.38 -17.60
C ARG A 99 0.27 -13.49 -17.97
N TYR A 100 -0.59 -12.69 -17.35
CA TYR A 100 -1.99 -12.55 -17.76
C TYR A 100 -2.07 -11.95 -19.16
N ASP A 101 -3.12 -12.29 -19.92
CA ASP A 101 -3.36 -11.73 -21.26
C ASP A 101 -3.46 -10.20 -21.23
N ASP A 102 -4.15 -9.66 -20.21
CA ASP A 102 -4.13 -8.24 -19.87
C ASP A 102 -3.58 -8.03 -18.45
N PRO A 103 -2.30 -7.60 -18.31
CA PRO A 103 -1.68 -7.33 -17.01
C PRO A 103 -2.43 -6.32 -16.15
N ARG A 104 -3.23 -5.43 -16.74
CA ARG A 104 -3.98 -4.38 -16.02
C ARG A 104 -5.17 -4.93 -15.25
N GLN A 105 -5.57 -6.17 -15.53
CA GLN A 105 -6.65 -6.84 -14.79
C GLN A 105 -6.19 -7.39 -13.44
N VAL A 106 -4.88 -7.46 -13.20
CA VAL A 106 -4.34 -7.91 -11.92
C VAL A 106 -4.37 -6.76 -10.93
N GLY A 107 -4.97 -7.01 -9.76
CA GLY A 107 -5.01 -6.05 -8.66
C GLY A 107 -3.60 -5.71 -8.16
N ALA A 108 -3.41 -4.46 -7.72
CA ALA A 108 -2.13 -3.99 -7.21
C ALA A 108 -1.64 -4.79 -5.98
N ASP A 109 -2.59 -5.25 -5.15
CA ASP A 109 -2.37 -6.16 -4.02
C ASP A 109 -1.65 -7.45 -4.47
N ARG A 110 -2.20 -8.14 -5.47
CA ARG A 110 -1.62 -9.38 -6.00
C ARG A 110 -0.24 -9.18 -6.63
N VAL A 111 -0.01 -8.02 -7.27
CA VAL A 111 1.31 -7.68 -7.82
C VAL A 111 2.33 -7.46 -6.69
N VAL A 112 1.94 -6.77 -5.61
CA VAL A 112 2.80 -6.55 -4.44
C VAL A 112 3.11 -7.86 -3.72
N ASP A 113 2.12 -8.72 -3.53
CA ASP A 113 2.30 -10.04 -2.93
C ASP A 113 3.29 -10.88 -3.73
N ALA A 114 3.15 -10.90 -5.05
CA ALA A 114 4.07 -11.63 -5.90
C ALA A 114 5.50 -11.07 -5.84
N ALA A 115 5.64 -9.74 -5.81
CA ALA A 115 6.94 -9.10 -5.67
C ALA A 115 7.59 -9.39 -4.32
N ALA A 116 6.80 -9.37 -3.24
CA ALA A 116 7.27 -9.70 -1.90
C ALA A 116 7.71 -11.17 -1.82
N VAL A 117 6.95 -12.11 -2.37
CA VAL A 117 7.31 -13.54 -2.34
C VAL A 117 8.57 -13.81 -3.17
N GLN A 118 8.67 -13.23 -4.36
CA GLN A 118 9.87 -13.36 -5.19
C GLN A 118 11.13 -12.83 -4.49
N ALA A 119 11.00 -11.75 -3.71
CA ALA A 119 12.11 -11.13 -2.99
C ALA A 119 12.48 -11.86 -1.68
N LEU A 120 11.49 -12.35 -0.92
CA LEU A 120 11.68 -12.94 0.40
C LEU A 120 11.93 -14.46 0.36
N TYR A 121 11.29 -15.17 -0.58
CA TYR A 121 11.27 -16.64 -0.62
C TYR A 121 11.74 -17.22 -1.95
N GLY A 122 11.73 -16.44 -3.03
CA GLY A 122 12.02 -16.93 -4.39
C GLY A 122 10.83 -17.69 -5.00
N GLY A 123 11.09 -18.47 -6.05
CA GLY A 123 10.07 -19.23 -6.77
C GLY A 123 10.60 -20.60 -7.28
N PRO A 124 9.71 -21.48 -7.77
CA PRO A 124 8.27 -21.27 -7.95
C PRO A 124 7.49 -21.26 -6.63
N ALA A 125 6.38 -20.50 -6.57
CA ALA A 125 5.56 -20.37 -5.37
C ALA A 125 4.06 -20.26 -5.68
N CYS A 126 3.22 -20.57 -4.68
CA CYS A 126 1.80 -20.26 -4.70
C CYS A 126 1.48 -19.36 -3.49
N VAL A 127 0.93 -18.18 -3.75
CA VAL A 127 0.47 -17.27 -2.71
C VAL A 127 -1.02 -17.43 -2.54
N VAL A 128 -1.46 -17.54 -1.30
CA VAL A 128 -2.88 -17.61 -0.93
C VAL A 128 -3.17 -16.45 0.00
N ASP A 129 -3.87 -15.44 -0.49
CA ASP A 129 -4.29 -14.29 0.32
C ASP A 129 -5.74 -14.47 0.80
N PHE A 130 -5.95 -14.30 2.09
CA PHE A 130 -7.24 -14.40 2.76
C PHE A 130 -7.80 -13.00 3.02
N GLY A 131 -8.27 -12.36 1.95
CA GLY A 131 -8.86 -11.03 1.97
C GLY A 131 -10.38 -11.03 1.88
N THR A 132 -10.94 -9.97 1.28
CA THR A 132 -12.37 -9.90 0.92
C THR A 132 -12.78 -11.06 0.01
N ALA A 133 -11.86 -11.50 -0.87
CA ALA A 133 -11.90 -12.77 -1.56
C ALA A 133 -10.64 -13.56 -1.20
N THR A 134 -10.74 -14.89 -1.20
CA THR A 134 -9.56 -15.75 -1.16
C THR A 134 -8.96 -15.82 -2.55
N THR A 135 -7.73 -15.36 -2.73
CA THR A 135 -7.00 -15.42 -4.01
C THR A 135 -5.93 -16.50 -3.98
N PHE A 136 -5.60 -17.00 -5.17
CA PHE A 136 -4.49 -17.92 -5.38
C PHE A 136 -3.66 -17.37 -6.55
N ASP A 137 -2.36 -17.20 -6.32
CA ASP A 137 -1.41 -16.63 -7.28
C ASP A 137 -0.23 -17.57 -7.47
N ALA A 138 -0.08 -18.09 -8.69
CA ALA A 138 1.07 -18.90 -9.07
C ALA A 138 2.19 -17.98 -9.59
N ILE A 139 3.39 -18.12 -9.03
CA ILE A 139 4.59 -17.31 -9.31
C ILE A 139 5.70 -18.20 -9.84
#